data_AF-A0A2N4TRL4-F1
#
_entry.id   AF-A0A2N4TRL4-F1
#
_cell.length_a   1.000
_cell.length_b   1.000
_cell.length_c   1.000
_cell.angle_alpha   90.00
_cell.angle_beta   90.00
_cell.angle_gamma   90.00
#
_symmetry.space_group_name_H-M   'P 1'
#
loop_
_entity.id
_entity.type
_entity.pdbx_description
1 polymer ?
#
loop_
_entity_poly.entity_id
_entity_poly.type
_entity_poly.pdbx_seq_one_letter_code
_entity_poly.pdbx_strand_id
1 'polypeptide(L)'
;MACAGLGAIASAAAVMAQAATPSRITDVTLYPDSATVVRTATVAPGARSVELACLPMTFDADSLRVEGDSSIRVGDVRVESVPSEGSGCARTSLDTQIRALEDQRAALGVQIQANALSASYLKAVSERTGGDGRAPATDFSTLGRATDALARNAQDVFTRQEQLKKRDAELKAQLDALQRTHGSASSTLRTVRIAVAAPRGGELRVSYQTSRAGWRPAYQASVDSVRSNVVVERQATLAQSTGEDWRGVHLRLSTGQPRNTPRGPEPYAWQLDIQPPPQAMPYPAAPAAAMAPAPKARFGRNNEQREADAEPLFEVNAVQTAFATEFDVQGAAELPSDAQKVTLTLASETLPAKLAARSTPRMDATAYLVATVDRPQGIWPAGNMQLRRDGAVVGSTQWNPAGEDQKVTLPFGRDDLVSVVVETPKTFQRSVGLLDNRNERQLAALYTVRNRHRDAIDVQILEATPVSQSDDIKVRSTFTPEPAKRNWERRAGVIAWEQTIPAGESARFSADYLITYPKDARITGLR
;
A
#
# COMPACT_ATOMS: atom_id res chain seq x y z
N MET A 1 86.31 -16.36 -8.35
CA MET A 1 85.75 -15.32 -7.46
C MET A 1 85.31 -14.17 -8.35
N ALA A 2 84.07 -13.72 -8.43
CA ALA A 2 82.89 -13.90 -7.60
C ALA A 2 81.63 -13.87 -8.50
N CYS A 3 80.61 -14.62 -8.09
CA CYS A 3 79.31 -14.74 -8.73
C CYS A 3 78.23 -14.15 -7.81
N ALA A 4 77.08 -13.81 -8.41
CA ALA A 4 75.78 -13.49 -7.81
C ALA A 4 75.60 -12.07 -7.24
N GLY A 5 74.47 -11.39 -7.41
CA GLY A 5 73.22 -11.76 -8.08
C GLY A 5 72.25 -10.58 -8.05
N LEU A 6 71.47 -10.41 -9.13
CA LEU A 6 70.36 -9.46 -9.17
C LEU A 6 69.21 -9.96 -8.30
N GLY A 7 68.91 -9.26 -7.21
CA GLY A 7 67.71 -9.47 -6.40
C GLY A 7 66.54 -8.67 -6.98
N ALA A 8 65.64 -9.33 -7.70
CA ALA A 8 64.34 -8.78 -8.05
C ALA A 8 63.43 -8.82 -6.81
N ILE A 9 63.07 -7.66 -6.26
CA ILE A 9 62.06 -7.53 -5.22
C ILE A 9 60.69 -7.58 -5.90
N ALA A 10 60.08 -8.76 -5.94
CA ALA A 10 58.67 -8.91 -6.30
C ALA A 10 57.82 -8.58 -5.07
N SER A 11 57.33 -7.35 -4.99
CA SER A 11 56.28 -6.96 -4.03
C SER A 11 54.95 -7.58 -4.46
N ALA A 12 54.65 -8.78 -3.99
CA ALA A 12 53.31 -9.35 -4.07
C ALA A 12 52.40 -8.62 -3.07
N ALA A 13 51.71 -7.59 -3.54
CA ALA A 13 50.57 -7.02 -2.82
C ALA A 13 49.42 -8.05 -2.87
N ALA A 14 49.34 -8.90 -1.86
CA ALA A 14 48.18 -9.73 -1.62
C ALA A 14 47.02 -8.81 -1.21
N VAL A 15 46.17 -8.44 -2.17
CA VAL A 15 44.83 -7.93 -1.89
C VAL A 15 44.06 -9.10 -1.28
N MET A 16 44.08 -9.22 0.05
CA MET A 16 43.16 -10.11 0.72
C MET A 16 41.76 -9.53 0.51
N ALA A 17 40.96 -10.18 -0.32
CA ALA A 17 39.53 -9.97 -0.35
C ALA A 17 39.00 -10.29 1.06
N GLN A 18 38.70 -9.25 1.85
CA GLN A 18 38.05 -9.43 3.14
C GLN A 18 36.65 -9.97 2.87
N ALA A 19 36.31 -11.10 3.46
CA ALA A 19 34.96 -11.63 3.38
C ALA A 19 33.98 -10.64 4.03
N ALA A 20 32.80 -10.49 3.41
CA ALA A 20 31.74 -9.64 3.95
C ALA A 20 31.40 -10.05 5.38
N THR A 21 31.21 -9.06 6.26
CA THR A 21 30.83 -9.29 7.65
C THR A 21 29.34 -9.61 7.71
N PRO A 22 28.92 -10.77 8.26
CA PRO A 22 27.52 -11.09 8.42
C PRO A 22 26.78 -10.04 9.25
N SER A 23 25.62 -9.63 8.78
CA SER A 23 24.73 -8.72 9.50
C SER A 23 23.29 -9.20 9.41
N ARG A 24 22.45 -8.80 10.37
CA ARG A 24 21.01 -9.07 10.37
C ARG A 24 20.23 -7.81 10.68
N ILE A 25 19.06 -7.66 10.07
CA ILE A 25 18.11 -6.61 10.44
C ILE A 25 17.49 -6.99 11.78
N THR A 26 17.50 -6.08 12.75
CA THR A 26 16.96 -6.30 14.11
C THR A 26 15.71 -5.48 14.36
N ASP A 27 15.70 -4.23 13.91
CA ASP A 27 14.62 -3.29 14.17
C ASP A 27 14.21 -2.58 12.89
N VAL A 28 12.91 -2.39 12.72
CA VAL A 28 12.35 -1.63 11.61
C VAL A 28 11.30 -0.66 12.16
N THR A 29 11.41 0.61 11.80
CA THR A 29 10.34 1.59 12.02
C THR A 29 9.71 1.95 10.67
N LEU A 30 8.45 1.58 10.47
CA LEU A 30 7.66 1.95 9.30
C LEU A 30 6.98 3.30 9.49
N TYR A 31 7.07 4.13 8.47
CA TYR A 31 6.36 5.40 8.32
C TYR A 31 5.34 5.30 7.18
N PRO A 32 4.50 6.31 6.93
CA PRO A 32 3.47 6.22 5.88
C PRO A 32 3.97 5.93 4.46
N ASP A 33 5.23 6.25 4.17
CA ASP A 33 5.87 6.19 2.85
C ASP A 33 7.37 5.84 2.90
N SER A 34 7.89 5.49 4.07
CA SER A 34 9.31 5.16 4.24
C SER A 34 9.50 4.21 5.40
N ALA A 35 10.73 3.71 5.57
CA ALA A 35 11.13 2.96 6.74
C ALA A 35 12.54 3.36 7.21
N THR A 36 12.77 3.31 8.51
CA THR A 36 14.12 3.22 9.08
C THR A 36 14.41 1.75 9.36
N VAL A 37 15.49 1.24 8.77
CA VAL A 37 15.97 -0.12 8.98
C VAL A 37 17.22 -0.07 9.85
N VAL A 38 17.27 -0.89 10.88
CA VAL A 38 18.44 -1.05 11.75
C VAL A 38 18.95 -2.48 11.62
N ARG A 39 20.25 -2.62 11.37
CA ARG A 39 20.94 -3.90 11.33
C ARG A 39 22.12 -3.92 12.28
N THR A 40 22.43 -5.10 12.79
CA THR A 40 23.54 -5.35 13.69
C THR A 40 24.55 -6.28 13.05
N ALA A 41 25.84 -5.97 13.19
CA ALA A 41 26.96 -6.81 12.78
C ALA A 41 27.90 -7.05 13.96
N THR A 42 28.33 -8.29 14.17
CA THR A 42 29.31 -8.60 15.21
C THR A 42 30.73 -8.35 14.68
N VAL A 43 31.48 -7.52 15.38
CA VAL A 43 32.85 -7.13 15.01
C VAL A 43 33.85 -7.90 15.86
N ALA A 44 34.77 -8.59 15.20
CA ALA A 44 35.80 -9.36 15.87
C ALA A 44 36.83 -8.47 16.59
N PRO A 45 37.43 -8.94 17.70
CA PRO A 45 38.56 -8.26 18.33
C PRO A 45 39.72 -8.03 17.35
N GLY A 46 40.30 -6.82 17.38
CA GLY A 46 41.38 -6.39 16.49
C GLY A 46 40.94 -6.01 15.08
N ALA A 47 39.64 -6.08 14.75
CA ALA A 47 39.16 -5.69 13.42
C ALA A 47 39.47 -4.22 13.10
N ARG A 48 39.84 -3.99 11.84
CA ARG A 48 40.17 -2.67 11.27
C ARG A 48 39.15 -2.16 10.26
N SER A 49 38.32 -3.05 9.75
CA SER A 49 37.30 -2.78 8.74
C SER A 49 36.14 -3.74 8.92
N VAL A 50 34.94 -3.27 8.58
CA VAL A 50 33.71 -4.04 8.47
C VAL A 50 33.15 -3.78 7.07
N GLU A 51 32.78 -4.83 6.36
CA GLU A 51 32.18 -4.74 5.03
C GLU A 51 30.77 -5.33 5.06
N LEU A 52 29.77 -4.49 4.79
CA LEU A 52 28.37 -4.90 4.64
C LEU A 52 28.04 -4.93 3.15
N ALA A 53 28.05 -6.13 2.58
CA ALA A 53 27.69 -6.36 1.18
C ALA A 53 26.18 -6.63 1.00
N CYS A 54 25.76 -6.76 -0.25
CA CYS A 54 24.40 -7.18 -0.63
C CYS A 54 23.29 -6.22 -0.20
N LEU A 55 23.57 -4.92 -0.09
CA LEU A 55 22.56 -3.92 0.25
C LEU A 55 21.78 -3.49 -1.01
N PRO A 56 20.45 -3.25 -0.90
CA PRO A 56 19.64 -2.78 -2.03
C PRO A 56 19.99 -1.34 -2.41
N MET A 57 19.66 -0.95 -3.65
CA MET A 57 19.75 0.45 -4.10
C MET A 57 18.64 1.35 -3.52
N THR A 58 17.59 0.75 -2.95
CA THR A 58 16.47 1.44 -2.29
C THR A 58 16.85 2.06 -0.95
N PHE A 59 18.04 1.72 -0.44
CA PHE A 59 18.66 2.32 0.74
C PHE A 59 19.24 3.69 0.38
N ASP A 60 18.82 4.72 1.11
CA ASP A 60 19.35 6.08 0.99
C ASP A 60 20.72 6.20 1.69
N ALA A 61 21.79 6.37 0.92
CA ALA A 61 23.15 6.49 1.45
C ALA A 61 23.34 7.70 2.37
N ASP A 62 22.63 8.80 2.14
CA ASP A 62 22.79 10.04 2.92
C ASP A 62 22.16 9.91 4.31
N SER A 63 21.27 8.94 4.48
CA SER A 63 20.64 8.61 5.75
C SER A 63 21.46 7.66 6.62
N LEU A 64 22.57 7.10 6.10
CA LEU A 64 23.36 6.07 6.77
C LEU A 64 23.97 6.58 8.08
N ARG A 65 23.71 5.86 9.17
CA ARG A 65 24.33 6.09 10.48
C ARG A 65 24.98 4.80 10.96
N VAL A 66 26.15 4.94 11.58
CA VAL A 66 26.94 3.83 12.10
C VAL A 66 27.32 4.14 13.54
N GLU A 67 26.93 3.25 14.43
CA GLU A 67 27.18 3.33 15.86
C GLU A 67 27.86 2.04 16.31
N GLY A 68 28.98 2.15 17.01
CA GLY A 68 29.64 1.00 17.63
C GLY A 68 29.42 1.00 19.13
N ASP A 69 29.45 -0.18 19.73
CA ASP A 69 29.58 -0.31 21.18
C ASP A 69 30.79 0.47 21.71
N SER A 70 30.82 0.74 23.02
CA SER A 70 31.89 1.52 23.68
C SER A 70 33.34 1.04 23.40
N SER A 71 33.53 -0.22 22.99
CA SER A 71 34.81 -0.81 22.61
C SER A 71 35.20 -0.63 21.14
N ILE A 72 34.33 -0.07 20.30
CA ILE A 72 34.51 0.11 18.87
C ILE A 72 34.56 1.61 18.55
N ARG A 73 35.68 2.07 17.99
CA ARG A 73 35.74 3.40 17.39
C ARG A 73 35.42 3.29 15.90
N VAL A 74 34.40 4.01 15.47
CA VAL A 74 33.99 4.10 14.06
C VAL A 74 34.80 5.19 13.36
N GLY A 75 35.34 4.87 12.19
CA GLY A 75 36.09 5.77 11.32
C GLY A 75 35.30 6.13 10.06
N ASP A 76 36.03 6.24 8.95
CA ASP A 76 35.45 6.56 7.63
C ASP A 76 34.44 5.50 7.18
N VAL A 77 33.35 5.96 6.54
CA VAL A 77 32.28 5.12 6.01
C VAL A 77 32.14 5.41 4.53
N ARG A 78 32.28 4.37 3.70
CA ARG A 78 32.19 4.47 2.24
C ARG A 78 31.10 3.57 1.71
N VAL A 79 30.31 4.09 0.79
CA VAL A 79 29.27 3.35 0.08
C VAL A 79 29.68 3.23 -1.38
N GLU A 80 29.73 2.00 -1.88
CA GLU A 80 30.10 1.70 -3.26
C GLU A 80 28.97 0.94 -3.95
N SER A 81 28.67 1.30 -5.20
CA SER A 81 27.75 0.53 -6.04
C SER A 81 28.52 -0.55 -6.80
N VAL A 82 28.03 -1.78 -6.73
CA VAL A 82 28.62 -2.95 -7.38
C VAL A 82 27.58 -3.65 -8.25
N PRO A 83 27.93 -4.22 -9.42
CA PRO A 83 27.02 -5.04 -10.20
C PRO A 83 26.48 -6.23 -9.38
N SER A 84 25.20 -6.58 -9.58
CA SER A 84 24.55 -7.69 -8.87
C SER A 84 24.88 -9.06 -9.48
N GLU A 85 25.24 -9.10 -10.76
CA GLU A 85 25.66 -10.31 -11.47
C GLU A 85 26.91 -10.94 -10.83
N GLY A 86 26.85 -12.24 -10.54
CA GLY A 86 27.96 -12.98 -9.90
C GLY A 86 28.22 -12.63 -8.43
N SER A 87 27.43 -11.73 -7.81
CA SER A 87 27.66 -11.27 -6.44
C SER A 87 27.44 -12.34 -5.35
N GLY A 88 26.72 -13.42 -5.64
CA GLY A 88 26.40 -14.43 -4.62
C GLY A 88 25.51 -13.91 -3.47
N CYS A 89 24.90 -12.73 -3.59
CA CYS A 89 23.93 -12.15 -2.63
C CYS A 89 22.49 -12.70 -2.73
N ALA A 90 21.99 -13.48 -1.77
CA ALA A 90 20.57 -13.87 -1.70
C ALA A 90 19.90 -13.08 -0.58
N ARG A 91 19.05 -12.10 -0.93
CA ARG A 91 18.49 -11.11 0.01
C ARG A 91 17.05 -11.41 0.37
N THR A 92 16.34 -12.07 -0.52
CA THR A 92 14.97 -12.52 -0.32
C THR A 92 14.88 -14.05 -0.34
N SER A 93 13.80 -14.60 0.21
CA SER A 93 13.46 -16.03 0.07
C SER A 93 13.34 -16.44 -1.39
N LEU A 94 12.86 -15.52 -2.24
CA LEU A 94 12.75 -15.69 -3.68
C LEU A 94 14.12 -15.76 -4.35
N ASP A 95 15.09 -14.92 -3.96
CA ASP A 95 16.48 -14.99 -4.45
C ASP A 95 17.09 -16.37 -4.14
N THR A 96 16.86 -16.89 -2.93
CA THR A 96 17.34 -18.21 -2.52
C THR A 96 16.71 -19.32 -3.36
N GLN A 97 15.41 -19.24 -3.66
CA GLN A 97 14.72 -20.21 -4.51
C GLN A 97 15.22 -20.17 -5.97
N ILE A 98 15.38 -18.96 -6.52
CA ILE A 98 15.93 -18.74 -7.86
C ILE A 98 17.30 -19.42 -7.99
N ARG A 99 18.18 -19.20 -7.00
CA ARG A 99 19.50 -19.84 -6.99
C ARG A 99 19.47 -21.34 -6.86
N ALA A 100 18.63 -21.86 -5.96
CA ALA A 100 18.50 -23.29 -5.81
C ALA A 100 18.07 -23.95 -7.13
N LEU A 101 17.19 -23.30 -7.91
CA LEU A 101 16.81 -23.77 -9.24
C LEU A 101 17.94 -23.63 -10.26
N GLU A 102 18.68 -22.52 -10.26
CA GLU A 102 19.86 -22.32 -11.12
C GLU A 102 20.94 -23.38 -10.86
N ASP A 103 21.24 -23.68 -9.59
CA ASP A 103 22.19 -24.70 -9.18
C ASP A 103 21.74 -26.10 -9.60
N GLN A 104 20.44 -26.42 -9.44
CA GLN A 104 19.86 -27.68 -9.90
C GLN A 104 19.97 -27.83 -11.42
N ARG A 105 19.73 -26.75 -12.17
CA ARG A 105 19.89 -26.75 -13.64
C ARG A 105 21.34 -26.90 -14.05
N ALA A 106 22.26 -26.22 -13.38
CA ALA A 106 23.69 -26.38 -13.64
C ALA A 106 24.14 -27.83 -13.42
N ALA A 107 23.70 -28.47 -12.32
CA ALA A 107 23.98 -29.87 -12.04
C ALA A 107 23.38 -30.82 -13.09
N LEU A 108 22.15 -30.56 -13.57
CA LEU A 108 21.56 -31.31 -14.69
C LEU A 108 22.31 -31.08 -16.00
N GLY A 109 22.78 -29.86 -16.26
CA GLY A 109 23.60 -29.53 -17.43
C GLY A 109 24.86 -30.39 -17.52
N VAL A 110 25.54 -30.61 -16.39
CA VAL A 110 26.69 -31.52 -16.31
C VAL A 110 26.29 -32.96 -16.65
N GLN A 111 25.14 -33.44 -16.16
CA GLN A 111 24.64 -34.79 -16.47
C GLN A 111 24.24 -34.93 -17.95
N ILE A 112 23.62 -33.90 -18.53
CA ILE A 112 23.27 -33.85 -19.95
C ILE A 112 24.53 -33.93 -20.81
N GLN A 113 25.57 -33.16 -20.47
CA GLN A 113 26.86 -33.20 -21.17
C GLN A 113 27.53 -34.57 -21.07
N ALA A 114 27.59 -35.15 -19.87
CA ALA A 114 28.15 -36.49 -19.67
C ALA A 114 27.39 -37.57 -20.46
N ASN A 115 26.05 -37.53 -20.45
CA ASN A 115 25.23 -38.48 -21.20
C ASN A 115 25.33 -38.26 -22.71
N ALA A 116 25.51 -37.02 -23.17
CA ALA A 116 25.76 -36.70 -24.57
C ALA A 116 27.10 -37.25 -25.08
N LEU A 117 28.14 -37.27 -24.24
CA LEU A 117 29.39 -37.94 -24.56
C LEU A 117 29.17 -39.45 -24.77
N SER A 118 28.43 -40.11 -23.87
CA SER A 118 28.04 -41.52 -24.05
C SER A 118 27.25 -41.75 -25.35
N ALA A 119 26.29 -40.88 -25.66
CA ALA A 119 25.51 -40.96 -26.90
C ALA A 119 26.41 -40.80 -28.14
N SER A 120 27.36 -39.85 -28.12
CA SER A 120 28.30 -39.62 -29.21
C SER A 120 29.24 -40.81 -29.42
N TYR A 121 29.71 -41.43 -28.33
CA TYR A 121 30.52 -42.65 -28.38
C TYR A 121 29.74 -43.81 -29.00
N LEU A 122 28.50 -44.05 -28.53
CA LEU A 122 27.64 -45.10 -29.06
C LEU A 122 27.34 -44.90 -30.55
N LYS A 123 27.09 -43.66 -30.97
CA LYS A 123 26.92 -43.31 -32.39
C LYS A 123 28.18 -43.64 -33.20
N ALA A 124 29.35 -43.21 -32.76
CA ALA A 124 30.62 -43.47 -33.45
C ALA A 124 31.01 -44.96 -33.49
N VAL A 125 30.57 -45.76 -32.51
CA VAL A 125 30.73 -47.22 -32.53
C VAL A 125 29.76 -47.85 -33.53
N SER A 126 28.50 -47.42 -33.55
CA SER A 126 27.48 -47.94 -34.48
C SER A 126 27.80 -47.67 -35.95
N GLU A 127 28.38 -46.50 -36.27
CA GLU A 127 28.80 -46.13 -37.63
C GLU A 127 30.00 -46.97 -38.09
N ARG A 128 30.89 -47.38 -37.17
CA ARG A 128 32.03 -48.26 -37.46
C ARG A 128 31.64 -49.73 -37.67
N THR A 129 30.58 -50.21 -37.03
CA THR A 129 30.03 -51.55 -37.29
C THR A 129 29.17 -51.61 -38.54
N GLY A 130 28.66 -50.47 -39.04
CA GLY A 130 27.83 -50.38 -40.24
C GLY A 130 28.57 -50.04 -41.55
N GLY A 131 29.80 -49.51 -41.49
CA GLY A 131 30.63 -49.21 -42.66
C GLY A 131 31.64 -50.32 -42.97
N ASP A 132 31.52 -50.92 -44.16
CA ASP A 132 32.34 -51.96 -44.79
C ASP A 132 33.65 -52.41 -44.10
N GLY A 133 33.73 -53.71 -43.78
CA GLY A 133 35.04 -54.38 -43.64
C GLY A 133 35.11 -55.65 -42.79
N ARG A 134 34.50 -56.75 -43.26
CA ARG A 134 34.84 -58.16 -42.93
C ARG A 134 34.99 -58.47 -41.43
N ALA A 135 33.87 -58.76 -40.76
CA ALA A 135 33.90 -59.46 -39.48
C ALA A 135 34.63 -60.83 -39.67
N PRO A 136 35.61 -61.18 -38.82
CA PRO A 136 36.11 -62.55 -38.75
C PRO A 136 34.94 -63.50 -38.50
N ALA A 137 35.05 -64.77 -38.87
CA ALA A 137 34.05 -65.78 -38.54
C ALA A 137 33.96 -65.99 -37.02
N THR A 138 33.31 -65.06 -36.32
CA THR A 138 32.92 -65.15 -34.92
C THR A 138 31.49 -65.62 -34.86
N ASP A 139 31.25 -66.58 -33.97
CA ASP A 139 29.96 -67.14 -33.61
C ASP A 139 28.83 -66.09 -33.65
N PHE A 140 27.86 -66.25 -34.56
CA PHE A 140 26.70 -65.38 -34.71
C PHE A 140 25.94 -65.15 -33.39
N SER A 141 26.03 -66.09 -32.44
CA SER A 141 25.47 -65.96 -31.09
C SER A 141 26.14 -64.89 -30.23
N THR A 142 27.44 -64.65 -30.44
CA THR A 142 28.23 -63.62 -29.73
C THR A 142 28.03 -62.25 -30.34
N LEU A 143 27.86 -62.18 -31.67
CA LEU A 143 27.53 -60.96 -32.40
C LEU A 143 26.13 -60.44 -32.02
N GLY A 144 25.12 -61.33 -31.99
CA GLY A 144 23.75 -60.98 -31.60
C GLY A 144 23.64 -60.48 -30.16
N ARG A 145 24.35 -61.11 -29.22
CA ARG A 145 24.41 -60.64 -27.81
C ARG A 145 25.08 -59.28 -27.68
N ALA A 146 26.13 -59.02 -28.46
CA ALA A 146 26.82 -57.73 -28.46
C ALA A 146 25.96 -56.61 -29.08
N THR A 147 25.25 -56.89 -30.17
CA THR A 147 24.31 -55.93 -30.79
C THR A 147 23.12 -55.63 -29.91
N ASP A 148 22.55 -56.64 -29.24
CA ASP A 148 21.42 -56.43 -28.32
C ASP A 148 21.85 -55.64 -27.08
N ALA A 149 23.06 -55.88 -26.56
CA ALA A 149 23.63 -55.10 -25.47
C ALA A 149 23.87 -53.64 -25.88
N LEU A 150 24.36 -53.40 -27.10
CA LEU A 150 24.54 -52.07 -27.65
C LEU A 150 23.21 -51.34 -27.85
N ALA A 151 22.20 -52.03 -28.39
CA ALA A 151 20.85 -51.48 -28.58
C ALA A 151 20.18 -51.12 -27.26
N ARG A 152 20.30 -51.97 -26.23
CA ARG A 152 19.80 -51.69 -24.88
C ARG A 152 20.52 -50.49 -24.25
N ASN A 153 21.84 -50.42 -24.37
CA ASN A 153 22.62 -49.28 -23.86
C ASN A 153 22.29 -47.98 -24.60
N ALA A 154 22.10 -48.02 -25.91
CA ALA A 154 21.66 -46.87 -26.69
C ALA A 154 20.26 -46.43 -26.26
N GLN A 155 19.32 -47.36 -26.12
CA GLN A 155 17.97 -47.06 -25.64
C GLN A 155 17.99 -46.42 -24.25
N ASP A 156 18.80 -46.93 -23.32
CA ASP A 156 18.95 -46.36 -21.97
C ASP A 156 19.53 -44.94 -22.03
N VAL A 157 20.62 -44.74 -22.77
CA VAL A 157 21.27 -43.42 -22.92
C VAL A 157 20.31 -42.40 -23.55
N PHE A 158 19.57 -42.75 -24.60
CA PHE A 158 18.61 -41.84 -25.22
C PHE A 158 17.37 -41.60 -24.36
N THR A 159 16.86 -42.62 -23.67
CA THR A 159 15.75 -42.45 -22.71
C THR A 159 16.16 -41.52 -21.58
N ARG A 160 17.35 -41.73 -21.01
CA ARG A 160 17.93 -40.85 -19.98
C ARG A 160 18.17 -39.44 -20.50
N GLN A 161 18.59 -39.28 -21.75
CA GLN A 161 18.77 -37.96 -22.36
C GLN A 161 17.45 -37.18 -22.42
N GLU A 162 16.37 -37.82 -22.86
CA GLU A 162 15.05 -37.18 -22.92
C GLU A 162 14.48 -36.88 -21.52
N GLN A 163 14.70 -37.77 -20.55
CA GLN A 163 14.33 -37.51 -19.15
C GLN A 163 15.08 -36.30 -18.57
N LEU A 164 16.40 -36.22 -18.79
CA LEU A 164 17.23 -35.11 -18.31
C LEU A 164 16.81 -33.78 -18.96
N LYS A 165 16.58 -33.76 -20.28
CA LYS A 165 16.08 -32.56 -20.98
C LYS A 165 14.71 -32.12 -20.48
N LYS A 166 13.79 -33.07 -20.26
CA LYS A 166 12.45 -32.77 -19.73
C LYS A 166 12.55 -32.13 -18.35
N ARG A 167 13.44 -32.65 -17.49
CA ARG A 167 13.68 -32.10 -16.15
C ARG A 167 14.31 -30.71 -16.20
N ASP A 168 15.28 -30.47 -17.08
CA ASP A 168 15.86 -29.13 -17.28
C ASP A 168 14.82 -28.12 -17.79
N ALA A 169 13.96 -28.53 -18.74
CA ALA A 169 12.88 -27.69 -19.25
C ALA A 169 11.85 -27.35 -18.16
N GLU A 170 11.51 -28.31 -17.28
CA GLU A 170 10.62 -28.10 -16.13
C GLU A 170 11.21 -27.08 -15.15
N LEU A 171 12.47 -27.25 -14.75
CA LEU A 171 13.14 -26.30 -13.85
C LEU A 171 13.32 -24.92 -14.51
N LYS A 172 13.59 -24.87 -15.82
CA LYS A 172 13.64 -23.61 -16.57
C LYS A 172 12.29 -22.89 -16.54
N ALA A 173 11.19 -23.61 -16.75
CA ALA A 173 9.85 -23.02 -16.70
C ALA A 173 9.52 -22.45 -15.31
N GLN A 174 9.94 -23.14 -14.24
CA GLN A 174 9.82 -22.65 -12.85
C GLN A 174 10.67 -21.39 -12.62
N LEU A 175 11.94 -21.40 -13.04
CA LEU A 175 12.84 -20.26 -12.95
C LEU A 175 12.28 -19.03 -13.69
N ASP A 176 11.88 -19.21 -14.95
CA ASP A 176 11.30 -18.15 -15.78
C ASP A 176 10.00 -17.60 -15.17
N ALA A 177 9.23 -18.41 -14.43
CA ALA A 177 8.03 -17.97 -13.72
C ALA A 177 8.36 -17.14 -12.48
N LEU A 178 9.33 -17.55 -11.66
CA LEU A 178 9.77 -16.78 -10.49
C LEU A 178 10.38 -15.44 -10.90
N GLN A 179 11.19 -15.40 -11.95
CA GLN A 179 11.79 -14.17 -12.47
C GLN A 179 10.76 -13.18 -13.02
N ARG A 180 9.65 -13.66 -13.61
CA ARG A 180 8.54 -12.81 -14.06
C ARG A 180 7.82 -12.13 -12.88
N THR A 181 7.68 -12.82 -11.75
CA THR A 181 7.03 -12.30 -10.54
C THR A 181 7.93 -11.35 -9.74
N HIS A 182 9.25 -11.53 -9.79
CA HIS A 182 10.23 -10.75 -9.01
C HIS A 182 10.38 -9.29 -9.48
N GLY A 183 9.85 -8.93 -10.66
CA GLY A 183 10.20 -7.66 -11.31
C GLY A 183 11.69 -7.61 -11.70
N SER A 184 12.11 -6.60 -12.45
CA SER A 184 13.53 -6.45 -12.78
C SER A 184 14.30 -6.11 -11.50
N ALA A 185 14.90 -7.13 -10.87
CA ALA A 185 15.83 -6.94 -9.77
C ALA A 185 16.92 -5.98 -10.25
N SER A 186 17.23 -4.95 -9.44
CA SER A 186 18.26 -3.98 -9.79
C SER A 186 19.56 -4.71 -10.15
N SER A 187 20.14 -4.36 -11.31
CA SER A 187 21.44 -4.86 -11.78
C SER A 187 22.60 -4.37 -10.92
N THR A 188 22.32 -3.57 -9.89
CA THR A 188 23.29 -2.96 -8.99
C THR A 188 22.91 -3.17 -7.52
N LEU A 189 23.91 -3.42 -6.69
CA LEU A 189 23.84 -3.52 -5.23
C LEU A 189 24.76 -2.47 -4.62
N ARG A 190 24.63 -2.25 -3.32
CA ARG A 190 25.53 -1.41 -2.54
C ARG A 190 26.38 -2.27 -1.59
N THR A 191 27.62 -1.84 -1.41
CA THR A 191 28.54 -2.34 -0.39
C THR A 191 28.95 -1.17 0.48
N VAL A 192 28.81 -1.33 1.80
CA VAL A 192 29.23 -0.32 2.79
C VAL A 192 30.51 -0.81 3.46
N ARG A 193 31.59 -0.06 3.32
CA ARG A 193 32.86 -0.30 4.02
C ARG A 193 33.04 0.70 5.15
N ILE A 194 33.27 0.18 6.34
CA ILE A 194 33.36 0.95 7.58
C ILE A 194 34.74 0.70 8.17
N ALA A 195 35.56 1.75 8.28
CA ALA A 195 36.79 1.66 9.04
C ALA A 195 36.44 1.58 10.54
N VAL A 196 37.05 0.64 11.26
CA VAL A 196 36.82 0.47 12.70
C VAL A 196 38.13 0.31 13.46
N ALA A 197 38.15 0.64 14.75
CA ALA A 197 39.18 0.19 15.66
C ALA A 197 38.50 -0.52 16.84
N ALA A 198 38.51 -1.85 16.81
CA ALA A 198 37.77 -2.70 17.75
C ALA A 198 38.71 -3.60 18.59
N PRO A 199 39.51 -3.05 19.53
CA PRO A 199 40.48 -3.84 20.30
C PRO A 199 39.89 -5.03 21.05
N ARG A 200 38.63 -4.95 21.48
CA ARG A 200 37.92 -6.03 22.20
C ARG A 200 36.76 -6.64 21.40
N GLY A 201 36.53 -6.20 20.17
CA GLY A 201 35.32 -6.54 19.41
C GLY A 201 34.06 -5.91 20.03
N GLY A 202 32.89 -6.26 19.51
CA GLY A 202 31.59 -5.79 20.00
C GLY A 202 30.51 -5.83 18.92
N GLU A 203 29.38 -5.18 19.18
CA GLU A 203 28.31 -5.00 18.20
C GLU A 203 28.44 -3.65 17.49
N LEU A 204 28.22 -3.67 16.17
CA LEU A 204 28.11 -2.50 15.33
C LEU A 204 26.66 -2.39 14.84
N ARG A 205 26.01 -1.28 15.15
CA ARG A 205 24.66 -0.92 14.72
C ARG A 205 24.75 0.01 13.52
N VAL A 206 24.07 -0.37 12.44
CA VAL A 206 23.98 0.43 11.22
C VAL A 206 22.51 0.71 10.94
N SER A 207 22.14 1.97 10.80
CA SER A 207 20.77 2.38 10.48
C SER A 207 20.71 3.23 9.21
N TYR A 208 19.61 3.10 8.49
CA TYR A 208 19.37 3.85 7.26
C TYR A 208 17.89 3.91 6.91
N GLN A 209 17.54 4.81 6.00
CA GLN A 209 16.20 4.99 5.47
C GLN A 209 16.03 4.33 4.10
N THR A 210 14.80 3.92 3.81
CA THR A 210 14.38 3.44 2.49
C THR A 210 12.98 3.95 2.17
N SER A 211 12.75 4.31 0.90
CA SER A 211 11.48 4.83 0.40
C SER A 211 10.54 3.76 -0.15
N ARG A 212 10.97 2.48 -0.17
CA ARG A 212 10.22 1.37 -0.76
C ARG A 212 9.48 0.54 0.29
N ALA A 213 8.98 1.19 1.33
CA ALA A 213 8.20 0.57 2.40
C ALA A 213 7.25 1.58 3.02
N GLY A 214 6.12 1.14 3.56
CA GLY A 214 5.26 2.03 4.32
C GLY A 214 4.09 1.32 4.98
N TRP A 215 3.28 2.10 5.70
CA TRP A 215 2.05 1.62 6.31
C TRP A 215 0.92 2.66 6.26
N ARG A 216 -0.33 2.22 6.42
CA ARG A 216 -1.50 3.10 6.54
C ARG A 216 -2.43 2.65 7.66
N PRO A 217 -3.05 3.61 8.38
CA PRO A 217 -4.09 3.28 9.35
C PRO A 217 -5.30 2.70 8.64
N ALA A 218 -5.82 1.62 9.19
CA ALA A 218 -7.07 1.00 8.79
C ALA A 218 -7.90 0.73 10.04
N TYR A 219 -9.22 0.67 9.88
CA TYR A 219 -10.12 0.47 11.00
C TYR A 219 -11.21 -0.54 10.65
N GLN A 220 -11.71 -1.22 11.67
CA GLN A 220 -12.92 -2.01 11.56
C GLN A 220 -13.84 -1.65 12.73
N ALA A 221 -15.08 -1.30 12.45
CA ALA A 221 -16.10 -1.15 13.48
C ALA A 221 -17.14 -2.25 13.31
N SER A 222 -17.41 -3.00 14.38
CA SER A 222 -18.39 -4.08 14.40
C SER A 222 -19.45 -3.78 15.45
N VAL A 223 -20.71 -3.61 15.04
CA VAL A 223 -21.83 -3.45 15.97
C VAL A 223 -22.41 -4.81 16.35
N ASP A 224 -22.61 -5.01 17.65
CA ASP A 224 -23.50 -6.03 18.21
C ASP A 224 -24.83 -5.34 18.53
N SER A 225 -25.84 -5.61 17.70
CA SER A 225 -27.14 -4.94 17.83
C SER A 225 -27.92 -5.36 19.07
N VAL A 226 -27.64 -6.56 19.62
CA VAL A 226 -28.31 -7.09 20.82
C VAL A 226 -27.71 -6.49 22.08
N ARG A 227 -26.37 -6.40 22.14
CA ARG A 227 -25.65 -5.85 23.31
C ARG A 227 -25.49 -4.34 23.27
N SER A 228 -25.88 -3.68 22.17
CA SER A 228 -25.75 -2.24 21.97
C SER A 228 -24.32 -1.74 22.22
N ASN A 229 -23.34 -2.43 21.63
CA ASN A 229 -21.95 -2.03 21.67
C ASN A 229 -21.33 -2.05 20.27
N VAL A 230 -20.25 -1.29 20.11
CA VAL A 230 -19.42 -1.30 18.91
C VAL A 230 -18.01 -1.66 19.32
N VAL A 231 -17.48 -2.71 18.71
CA VAL A 231 -16.06 -3.05 18.78
C VAL A 231 -15.34 -2.29 17.68
N VAL A 232 -14.43 -1.39 18.07
CA VAL A 232 -13.57 -0.64 17.15
C VAL A 232 -12.18 -1.24 17.21
N GLU A 233 -11.75 -1.83 16.11
CA GLU A 233 -10.39 -2.34 15.92
C GLU A 233 -9.56 -1.30 15.17
N ARG A 234 -8.41 -0.99 15.74
CA ARG A 234 -7.35 -0.25 15.07
C ARG A 234 -6.44 -1.24 14.38
N GLN A 235 -6.28 -1.08 13.08
CA GLN A 235 -5.47 -1.90 12.22
C GLN A 235 -4.41 -1.05 11.50
N ALA A 236 -3.39 -1.70 10.98
CA ALA A 236 -2.42 -1.10 10.08
C ALA A 236 -2.24 -2.01 8.87
N THR A 237 -2.32 -1.42 7.68
CA THR A 237 -1.96 -2.10 6.44
C THR A 237 -0.53 -1.71 6.07
N LEU A 238 0.34 -2.69 5.90
CA LEU A 238 1.77 -2.53 5.69
C LEU A 238 2.19 -3.18 4.38
N ALA A 239 3.20 -2.64 3.72
CA ALA A 239 3.80 -3.25 2.54
C ALA A 239 5.25 -2.77 2.38
N GLN A 240 6.10 -3.63 1.80
CA GLN A 240 7.47 -3.27 1.49
C GLN A 240 7.98 -3.98 0.22
N SER A 241 8.88 -3.31 -0.49
CA SER A 241 9.56 -3.78 -1.70
C SER A 241 11.00 -3.25 -1.71
N THR A 242 11.64 -3.29 -0.56
CA THR A 242 12.98 -2.72 -0.32
C THR A 242 14.09 -3.54 -0.96
N GLY A 243 13.81 -4.78 -1.35
CA GLY A 243 14.79 -5.75 -1.83
C GLY A 243 15.43 -6.56 -0.70
N GLU A 244 14.89 -6.49 0.52
CA GLU A 244 15.35 -7.24 1.68
C GLU A 244 14.16 -7.83 2.43
N ASP A 245 14.22 -9.11 2.79
CA ASP A 245 13.21 -9.69 3.67
C ASP A 245 13.48 -9.28 5.12
N TRP A 246 12.43 -8.81 5.81
CA TRP A 246 12.49 -8.58 7.24
C TRP A 246 11.98 -9.82 7.95
N ARG A 247 12.84 -10.51 8.69
CA ARG A 247 12.50 -11.77 9.37
C ARG A 247 12.82 -11.70 10.84
N GLY A 248 11.81 -11.91 11.67
CA GLY A 248 11.95 -11.87 13.12
C GLY A 248 12.38 -10.51 13.66
N VAL A 249 11.96 -9.42 13.02
CA VAL A 249 12.36 -8.05 13.40
C VAL A 249 11.43 -7.47 14.45
N HIS A 250 11.96 -6.58 15.28
CA HIS A 250 11.16 -5.70 16.11
C HIS A 250 10.56 -4.60 15.23
N LEU A 251 9.24 -4.66 14.99
CA LEU A 251 8.56 -3.76 14.07
C LEU A 251 7.80 -2.67 14.83
N ARG A 252 8.09 -1.42 14.51
CA ARG A 252 7.40 -0.24 15.02
C ARG A 252 6.73 0.53 13.89
N LEU A 253 5.54 1.06 14.13
CA LEU A 253 4.81 1.90 13.19
C LEU A 253 4.77 3.31 13.73
N SER A 254 5.19 4.30 12.96
CA SER A 254 5.13 5.70 13.35
C SER A 254 4.29 6.50 12.37
N THR A 255 3.42 7.34 12.91
CA THR A 255 2.61 8.30 12.14
C THR A 255 3.40 9.57 11.78
N GLY A 256 4.57 9.78 12.40
CA GLY A 256 5.45 10.91 12.10
C GLY A 256 6.64 10.48 11.25
N GLN A 257 6.89 11.17 10.14
CA GLN A 257 8.07 10.94 9.32
C GLN A 257 9.32 11.56 9.98
N PRO A 258 10.50 10.91 9.85
CA PRO A 258 11.76 11.54 10.17
C PRO A 258 11.94 12.73 9.22
N ARG A 259 11.85 13.95 9.74
CA ARG A 259 12.12 15.14 8.94
C ARG A 259 13.63 15.27 8.78
N ASN A 260 14.15 14.89 7.61
CA ASN A 260 15.55 15.14 7.26
C ASN A 260 15.81 16.61 6.89
N THR A 261 14.77 17.46 6.82
CA THR A 261 14.90 18.89 6.54
C THR A 261 14.78 19.69 7.84
N PRO A 262 15.91 20.14 8.44
CA PRO A 262 15.88 20.99 9.64
C PRO A 262 15.37 22.41 9.35
N ARG A 263 15.27 22.80 8.07
CA ARG A 263 14.70 24.08 7.64
C ARG A 263 13.30 23.88 7.07
N GLY A 264 12.34 24.63 7.60
CA GLY A 264 11.04 24.81 6.95
C GLY A 264 11.14 25.68 5.70
N PRO A 265 10.08 25.75 4.87
CA PRO A 265 10.04 26.68 3.75
C PRO A 265 10.17 28.11 4.28
N GLU A 266 11.16 28.85 3.78
CA GLU A 266 11.28 30.28 4.04
C GLU A 266 10.37 31.04 3.06
N PRO A 267 9.65 32.08 3.52
CA PRO A 267 8.81 32.86 2.63
C PRO A 267 9.68 33.55 1.58
N TYR A 268 9.30 33.43 0.30
CA TYR A 268 9.83 34.32 -0.73
C TYR A 268 9.31 35.73 -0.48
N ALA A 269 10.09 36.75 -0.89
CA ALA A 269 9.62 38.13 -0.85
C ALA A 269 8.32 38.25 -1.65
N TRP A 270 7.24 38.70 -1.00
CA TRP A 270 5.98 38.96 -1.68
C TRP A 270 6.12 40.23 -2.53
N GLN A 271 6.47 40.05 -3.80
CA GLN A 271 6.56 41.14 -4.76
C GLN A 271 5.19 41.41 -5.37
N LEU A 272 4.67 42.60 -5.14
CA LEU A 272 3.51 43.14 -5.83
C LEU A 272 4.02 43.99 -7.00
N ASP A 273 3.78 43.54 -8.23
CA ASP A 273 4.08 44.29 -9.44
C ASP A 273 2.78 44.60 -10.19
N ILE A 274 2.72 45.79 -10.80
CA ILE A 274 1.60 46.20 -11.63
C ILE A 274 1.90 45.72 -13.04
N GLN A 275 1.15 44.71 -13.50
CA GLN A 275 1.28 44.22 -14.87
C GLN A 275 1.09 45.39 -15.84
N PRO A 276 2.10 45.77 -16.64
CA PRO A 276 1.94 46.82 -17.64
C PRO A 276 0.77 46.44 -18.56
N PRO A 277 -0.10 47.39 -18.94
CA PRO A 277 -1.17 47.11 -19.88
C PRO A 277 -0.55 46.43 -21.11
N PRO A 278 -1.15 45.33 -21.60
CA PRO A 278 -0.59 44.58 -22.72
C PRO A 278 -0.37 45.57 -23.86
N GLN A 279 0.90 45.79 -24.23
CA GLN A 279 1.21 46.60 -25.39
C GLN A 279 0.57 45.91 -26.58
N ALA A 280 -0.27 46.64 -27.32
CA ALA A 280 -0.84 46.15 -28.55
C ALA A 280 0.31 45.82 -29.51
N MET A 281 0.61 44.52 -29.65
CA MET A 281 1.54 44.04 -30.66
C MET A 281 0.94 44.42 -32.02
N PRO A 282 1.63 45.25 -32.84
CA PRO A 282 1.20 45.46 -34.21
C PRO A 282 1.24 44.10 -34.90
N TYR A 283 0.08 43.57 -35.28
CA TYR A 283 0.02 42.41 -36.14
C TYR A 283 0.75 42.79 -37.44
N PRO A 284 1.86 42.14 -37.82
CA PRO A 284 2.35 42.27 -39.18
C PRO A 284 1.26 41.73 -40.10
N ALA A 285 0.93 42.48 -41.16
CA ALA A 285 0.08 41.98 -42.22
C ALA A 285 0.59 40.60 -42.66
N ALA A 286 -0.32 39.62 -42.71
CA ALA A 286 0.02 38.24 -43.07
C ALA A 286 0.72 38.23 -44.45
N PRO A 287 1.91 37.60 -44.59
CA PRO A 287 2.45 37.34 -45.91
C PRO A 287 1.52 36.37 -46.65
N ALA A 288 1.29 36.67 -47.93
CA ALA A 288 0.60 35.78 -48.85
C ALA A 288 1.20 34.36 -48.79
N ALA A 289 0.32 33.36 -48.87
CA ALA A 289 0.63 31.95 -48.72
C ALA A 289 1.86 31.50 -49.52
N ALA A 290 2.93 31.16 -48.79
CA ALA A 290 4.03 30.35 -49.31
C ALA A 290 3.86 28.91 -48.78
N MET A 291 3.93 27.95 -49.70
CA MET A 291 3.69 26.52 -49.51
C MET A 291 4.53 25.95 -48.36
N ALA A 292 3.91 25.11 -47.52
CA ALA A 292 4.57 24.43 -46.42
C ALA A 292 5.56 23.35 -46.92
N PRO A 293 6.81 23.30 -46.41
CA PRO A 293 7.63 22.10 -46.56
C PRO A 293 7.17 21.01 -45.57
N ALA A 294 7.25 19.75 -46.04
CA ALA A 294 6.85 18.55 -45.32
C ALA A 294 7.55 18.40 -43.94
N PRO A 295 6.88 17.82 -42.93
CA PRO A 295 7.45 17.63 -41.61
C PRO A 295 8.58 16.59 -41.68
N LYS A 296 9.82 17.01 -41.42
CA LYS A 296 10.91 16.10 -41.10
C LYS A 296 10.60 15.43 -39.76
N ALA A 297 10.54 14.10 -39.77
CA ALA A 297 10.45 13.28 -38.58
C ALA A 297 11.53 13.71 -37.57
N ARG A 298 11.10 14.19 -36.40
CA ARG A 298 11.98 14.32 -35.25
C ARG A 298 12.34 12.90 -34.84
N PHE A 299 13.59 12.51 -35.09
CA PHE A 299 14.21 11.40 -34.37
C PHE A 299 14.14 11.73 -32.88
N GLY A 300 13.13 11.18 -32.21
CA GLY A 300 13.13 11.07 -30.76
C GLY A 300 14.35 10.23 -30.39
N ARG A 301 15.30 10.85 -29.69
CA ARG A 301 16.31 10.11 -28.95
C ARG A 301 15.55 9.16 -28.02
N ASN A 302 15.70 7.86 -28.25
CA ASN A 302 15.29 6.81 -27.33
C ASN A 302 15.84 7.15 -25.94
N ASN A 303 14.96 7.59 -25.05
CA ASN A 303 15.19 7.55 -23.63
C ASN A 303 14.52 6.25 -23.13
N GLU A 304 15.10 5.11 -23.53
CA GLU A 304 14.70 3.76 -23.08
C GLU A 304 15.30 3.42 -21.71
N GLN A 305 15.61 4.44 -20.90
CA GLN A 305 15.91 4.32 -19.48
C GLN A 305 14.95 5.22 -18.70
N ARG A 306 13.65 5.00 -18.88
CA ARG A 306 12.76 5.10 -17.72
C ARG A 306 13.06 3.85 -16.91
N GLU A 307 13.89 4.00 -15.86
CA GLU A 307 13.71 3.17 -14.67
C GLU A 307 12.20 3.06 -14.48
N ALA A 308 11.67 1.84 -14.48
CA ALA A 308 10.25 1.62 -14.25
C ALA A 308 9.93 2.35 -12.94
N ASP A 309 9.21 3.47 -13.05
CA ASP A 309 8.66 4.20 -11.91
C ASP A 309 7.74 3.20 -11.21
N ALA A 310 8.31 2.45 -10.27
CA ALA A 310 7.63 1.36 -9.62
C ALA A 310 6.48 1.96 -8.85
N GLU A 311 5.26 1.55 -9.17
CA GLU A 311 4.04 2.12 -8.60
C GLU A 311 4.16 2.25 -7.07
N PRO A 312 3.71 3.37 -6.49
CA PRO A 312 3.78 3.57 -5.05
C PRO A 312 2.95 2.50 -4.34
N LEU A 313 3.51 1.89 -3.28
CA LEU A 313 2.84 0.82 -2.51
C LEU A 313 1.48 1.28 -1.94
N PHE A 314 1.36 2.58 -1.69
CA PHE A 314 0.16 3.26 -1.22
C PHE A 314 -0.01 4.60 -1.95
N GLU A 315 -1.24 4.97 -2.31
CA GLU A 315 -1.53 6.33 -2.77
C GLU A 315 -1.14 7.36 -1.70
N VAL A 316 -0.40 8.40 -2.05
CA VAL A 316 0.07 9.44 -1.12
C VAL A 316 -1.13 10.07 -0.40
N ASN A 317 -1.32 9.73 0.88
CA ASN A 317 -2.19 10.46 1.78
C ASN A 317 -1.35 10.76 3.02
N ALA A 318 -1.09 12.04 3.29
CA ALA A 318 -0.32 12.44 4.45
C ALA A 318 -1.10 12.09 5.72
N VAL A 319 -0.51 11.27 6.58
CA VAL A 319 -1.01 11.08 7.94
C VAL A 319 -0.63 12.33 8.73
N GLN A 320 -1.46 13.37 8.67
CA GLN A 320 -1.21 14.62 9.40
C GLN A 320 -1.60 14.43 10.86
N THR A 321 -0.59 14.40 11.73
CA THR A 321 -0.76 14.44 13.19
C THR A 321 0.12 15.56 13.74
N ALA A 322 -0.32 16.23 14.81
CA ALA A 322 0.46 17.29 15.45
C ALA A 322 1.74 16.75 16.13
N PHE A 323 1.71 15.48 16.55
CA PHE A 323 2.83 14.76 17.14
C PHE A 323 2.86 13.32 16.59
N ALA A 324 4.06 12.77 16.43
CA ALA A 324 4.23 11.39 16.01
C ALA A 324 3.70 10.43 17.10
N THR A 325 2.70 9.62 16.74
CA THR A 325 2.29 8.44 17.51
C THR A 325 3.05 7.23 17.01
N GLU A 326 3.64 6.46 17.93
CA GLU A 326 4.31 5.19 17.65
C GLU A 326 3.47 4.01 18.16
N PHE A 327 3.45 2.92 17.40
CA PHE A 327 2.81 1.65 17.74
C PHE A 327 3.83 0.53 17.66
N ASP A 328 3.94 -0.24 18.74
CA ASP A 328 4.80 -1.40 18.81
C ASP A 328 4.04 -2.66 18.38
N VAL A 329 4.52 -3.35 17.35
CA VAL A 329 3.91 -4.59 16.86
C VAL A 329 4.40 -5.73 17.76
N GLN A 330 3.47 -6.33 18.49
CA GLN A 330 3.80 -7.38 19.45
C GLN A 330 4.38 -8.62 18.76
N GLY A 331 5.54 -9.06 19.23
CA GLY A 331 6.24 -10.24 18.71
C GLY A 331 7.19 -9.93 17.55
N ALA A 332 7.89 -10.97 17.10
CA ALA A 332 8.84 -10.83 16.00
C ALA A 332 8.09 -10.85 14.66
N ALA A 333 8.19 -9.76 13.89
CA ALA A 333 7.45 -9.61 12.63
C ALA A 333 8.23 -10.17 11.44
N GLU A 334 7.49 -10.67 10.46
CA GLU A 334 8.01 -11.09 9.16
C GLU A 334 7.32 -10.31 8.05
N LEU A 335 8.09 -9.64 7.19
CA LEU A 335 7.57 -8.89 6.06
C LEU A 335 8.46 -9.11 4.82
N PRO A 336 8.04 -9.95 3.87
CA PRO A 336 8.77 -10.20 2.62
C PRO A 336 8.85 -8.96 1.73
N SER A 337 9.87 -8.90 0.86
CA SER A 337 10.03 -7.81 -0.10
C SER A 337 9.28 -8.08 -1.41
N ASP A 338 7.97 -8.20 -1.34
CA ASP A 338 7.11 -8.61 -2.47
C ASP A 338 5.99 -7.61 -2.80
N ALA A 339 5.99 -6.44 -2.16
CA ALA A 339 4.96 -5.41 -2.26
C ALA A 339 3.54 -5.85 -1.82
N GLN A 340 3.36 -7.05 -1.26
CA GLN A 340 2.06 -7.51 -0.79
C GLN A 340 1.61 -6.72 0.43
N LYS A 341 0.31 -6.39 0.46
CA LYS A 341 -0.29 -5.66 1.58
C LYS A 341 -0.69 -6.65 2.67
N VAL A 342 -0.13 -6.48 3.85
CA VAL A 342 -0.46 -7.24 5.05
C VAL A 342 -1.25 -6.32 5.98
N THR A 343 -2.31 -6.81 6.62
CA THR A 343 -3.05 -6.04 7.64
C THR A 343 -2.85 -6.67 9.00
N LEU A 344 -2.44 -5.86 9.98
CA LEU A 344 -2.24 -6.26 11.37
C LEU A 344 -3.21 -5.51 12.29
N THR A 345 -3.79 -6.21 13.25
CA THR A 345 -4.57 -5.58 14.33
C THR A 345 -3.61 -5.05 15.39
N LEU A 346 -3.72 -3.76 15.70
CA LEU A 346 -2.89 -3.07 16.69
C LEU A 346 -3.56 -3.00 18.06
N ALA A 347 -4.87 -2.74 18.07
CA ALA A 347 -5.67 -2.62 19.29
C ALA A 347 -7.14 -2.87 18.98
N SER A 348 -7.90 -3.24 20.01
CA SER A 348 -9.35 -3.38 19.94
C SER A 348 -9.96 -2.77 21.19
N GLU A 349 -11.03 -1.99 21.01
CA GLU A 349 -11.76 -1.34 22.09
C GLU A 349 -13.26 -1.61 21.91
N THR A 350 -13.94 -1.96 23.01
CA THR A 350 -15.40 -2.15 23.01
C THR A 350 -16.05 -0.92 23.62
N LEU A 351 -16.88 -0.24 22.83
CA LEU A 351 -17.54 1.01 23.21
C LEU A 351 -19.04 0.78 23.38
N PRO A 352 -19.66 1.25 24.47
CA PRO A 352 -21.11 1.27 24.57
C PRO A 352 -21.68 2.20 23.49
N ALA A 353 -22.79 1.80 22.87
CA ALA A 353 -23.35 2.51 21.73
C ALA A 353 -24.83 2.81 21.92
N LYS A 354 -25.24 4.02 21.55
CA LYS A 354 -26.66 4.35 21.36
C LYS A 354 -27.03 4.00 19.92
N LEU A 355 -27.85 2.97 19.76
CA LEU A 355 -28.36 2.54 18.46
C LEU A 355 -29.63 3.31 18.11
N ALA A 356 -29.81 3.64 16.83
CA ALA A 356 -31.07 4.17 16.32
C ALA A 356 -31.24 3.83 14.84
N ALA A 357 -32.48 3.69 14.39
CA ALA A 357 -32.82 3.72 12.97
C ALA A 357 -32.98 5.18 12.52
N ARG A 358 -32.06 5.67 11.69
CA ARG A 358 -32.04 7.04 11.19
C ARG A 358 -32.55 7.10 9.75
N SER A 359 -33.41 8.07 9.44
CA SER A 359 -33.87 8.36 8.07
C SER A 359 -33.90 9.86 7.80
N THR A 360 -33.75 10.25 6.53
CA THR A 360 -33.88 11.63 6.05
C THR A 360 -34.90 11.65 4.90
N PRO A 361 -36.21 11.55 5.18
CA PRO A 361 -37.18 11.05 4.21
C PRO A 361 -37.35 11.90 2.96
N ARG A 362 -37.11 13.21 3.05
CA ARG A 362 -37.11 14.13 1.89
C ARG A 362 -36.00 13.86 0.87
N MET A 363 -34.93 13.19 1.29
CA MET A 363 -33.80 12.81 0.44
C MET A 363 -33.88 11.32 0.10
N ASP A 364 -34.04 10.49 1.12
CA ASP A 364 -34.20 9.04 1.04
C ASP A 364 -34.98 8.56 2.26
N ALA A 365 -36.14 7.93 2.01
CA ALA A 365 -37.00 7.38 3.05
C ALA A 365 -36.47 6.06 3.64
N THR A 366 -35.36 5.53 3.13
CA THR A 366 -34.68 4.39 3.75
C THR A 366 -34.27 4.70 5.20
N ALA A 367 -34.49 3.76 6.10
CA ALA A 367 -33.92 3.77 7.43
C ALA A 367 -32.56 3.07 7.45
N TYR A 368 -31.59 3.65 8.14
CA TYR A 368 -30.26 3.11 8.34
C TYR A 368 -29.99 2.91 9.83
N LEU A 369 -29.46 1.76 10.21
CA LEU A 369 -28.98 1.57 11.57
C LEU A 369 -27.75 2.45 11.77
N VAL A 370 -27.79 3.32 12.76
CA VAL A 370 -26.64 4.13 13.19
C VAL A 370 -26.30 3.80 14.63
N ALA A 371 -25.01 3.79 14.94
CA ALA A 371 -24.53 3.69 16.31
C ALA A 371 -23.78 4.97 16.67
N THR A 372 -24.16 5.59 17.78
CA THR A 372 -23.43 6.73 18.36
C THR A 372 -22.61 6.23 19.52
N VAL A 373 -21.29 6.41 19.45
CA VAL A 373 -20.34 6.05 20.51
C VAL A 373 -19.60 7.30 20.98
N ASP A 374 -19.05 7.25 22.19
CA ASP A 374 -18.05 8.22 22.60
C ASP A 374 -16.78 8.00 21.76
N ARG A 375 -16.08 9.09 21.46
CA ARG A 375 -14.85 9.00 20.69
C ARG A 375 -13.82 8.18 21.49
N PRO A 376 -13.21 7.14 20.89
CA PRO A 376 -12.16 6.39 21.55
C PRO A 376 -10.98 7.29 21.90
N GLN A 377 -10.34 7.03 23.05
CA GLN A 377 -9.23 7.85 23.54
C GLN A 377 -7.98 7.69 22.66
N GLY A 378 -7.10 8.70 22.68
CA GLY A 378 -5.84 8.70 21.94
C GLY A 378 -5.93 9.26 20.51
N ILE A 379 -4.84 9.09 19.75
CA ILE A 379 -4.73 9.61 18.38
C ILE A 379 -5.21 8.55 17.39
N TRP A 380 -6.25 8.90 16.62
CA TRP A 380 -6.83 8.06 15.58
C TRP A 380 -6.77 8.78 14.23
N PRO A 381 -5.67 8.67 13.48
CA PRO A 381 -5.52 9.40 12.23
C PRO A 381 -6.60 9.04 11.21
N ALA A 382 -6.81 9.89 10.20
CA ALA A 382 -7.78 9.58 9.16
C ALA A 382 -7.40 8.28 8.42
N GLY A 383 -8.38 7.43 8.14
CA GLY A 383 -8.16 6.14 7.50
C GLY A 383 -9.47 5.45 7.10
N ASN A 384 -9.36 4.40 6.30
CA ASN A 384 -10.53 3.65 5.86
C ASN A 384 -11.07 2.78 7.00
N MET A 385 -12.38 2.77 7.17
CA MET A 385 -13.07 1.97 8.18
C MET A 385 -14.05 1.01 7.53
N GLN A 386 -13.83 -0.29 7.72
CA GLN A 386 -14.81 -1.32 7.38
C GLN A 386 -15.90 -1.38 8.45
N LEU A 387 -17.15 -1.52 8.03
CA LEU A 387 -18.31 -1.58 8.93
C LEU A 387 -18.91 -2.98 8.89
N ARG A 388 -19.14 -3.55 10.07
CA ARG A 388 -19.76 -4.86 10.24
C ARG A 388 -20.94 -4.77 11.20
N ARG A 389 -21.99 -5.52 10.91
CA ARG A 389 -23.18 -5.66 11.75
C ARG A 389 -23.43 -7.13 12.01
N ASP A 390 -23.47 -7.51 13.27
CA ASP A 390 -23.80 -8.87 13.72
C ASP A 390 -23.00 -9.98 12.99
N GLY A 391 -21.71 -9.69 12.74
CA GLY A 391 -20.78 -10.61 12.05
C GLY A 391 -20.73 -10.50 10.52
N ALA A 392 -21.61 -9.74 9.87
CA ALA A 392 -21.58 -9.53 8.42
C ALA A 392 -20.98 -8.17 8.05
N VAL A 393 -20.26 -8.08 6.93
CA VAL A 393 -19.80 -6.79 6.38
C VAL A 393 -20.99 -6.06 5.76
N VAL A 394 -21.19 -4.80 6.15
CA VAL A 394 -22.32 -3.95 5.68
C VAL A 394 -21.87 -2.75 4.86
N GLY A 395 -20.56 -2.45 4.83
CA GLY A 395 -20.02 -1.40 4.00
C GLY A 395 -18.65 -0.91 4.49
N SER A 396 -18.27 0.27 4.00
CA SER A 396 -17.10 0.99 4.46
C SER A 396 -17.40 2.48 4.55
N THR A 397 -16.65 3.18 5.38
CA THR A 397 -16.68 4.63 5.54
C THR A 397 -15.25 5.14 5.70
N GLN A 398 -15.08 6.46 5.69
CA GLN A 398 -13.83 7.08 6.08
C GLN A 398 -13.92 7.50 7.54
N TRP A 399 -12.99 7.02 8.35
CA TRP A 399 -12.74 7.58 9.66
C TRP A 399 -11.96 8.88 9.50
N ASN A 400 -12.54 10.00 9.94
CA ASN A 400 -11.89 11.30 9.93
C ASN A 400 -12.30 12.10 11.17
N PRO A 401 -11.64 11.93 12.32
CA PRO A 401 -12.05 12.55 13.57
C PRO A 401 -11.51 13.98 13.71
N ALA A 402 -11.29 14.72 12.62
CA ALA A 402 -10.72 16.07 12.64
C ALA A 402 -11.62 17.17 13.30
N GLY A 403 -12.70 16.79 14.00
CA GLY A 403 -13.56 17.70 14.76
C GLY A 403 -13.33 17.60 16.27
N GLU A 404 -13.76 18.61 17.02
CA GLU A 404 -13.80 18.63 18.50
C GLU A 404 -14.92 17.74 19.08
N ASP A 405 -15.68 17.06 18.23
CA ASP A 405 -16.84 16.28 18.64
C ASP A 405 -16.43 15.08 19.50
N GLN A 406 -16.97 15.04 20.73
CA GLN A 406 -16.71 13.98 21.70
C GLN A 406 -17.44 12.66 21.36
N LYS A 407 -18.37 12.68 20.39
CA LYS A 407 -19.14 11.51 19.95
C LYS A 407 -18.97 11.29 18.46
N VAL A 408 -18.99 10.03 18.04
CA VAL A 408 -18.93 9.62 16.64
C VAL A 408 -20.17 8.80 16.30
N THR A 409 -20.79 9.09 15.16
CA THR A 409 -21.89 8.29 14.62
C THR A 409 -21.41 7.48 13.43
N LEU A 410 -21.64 6.16 13.46
CA LEU A 410 -21.25 5.23 12.40
C LEU A 410 -22.50 4.57 11.77
N PRO A 411 -22.59 4.49 10.43
CA PRO A 411 -23.74 3.91 9.73
C PRO A 411 -23.55 2.40 9.46
N PHE A 412 -24.30 1.54 10.16
CA PHE A 412 -24.22 0.08 10.03
C PHE A 412 -25.20 -0.51 9.00
N GLY A 413 -25.40 0.22 7.91
CA GLY A 413 -26.21 -0.21 6.77
C GLY A 413 -27.71 0.01 6.94
N ARG A 414 -28.47 -0.40 5.93
CA ARG A 414 -29.94 -0.29 5.91
C ARG A 414 -30.56 -1.13 7.01
N ASP A 415 -31.66 -0.65 7.57
CA ASP A 415 -32.52 -1.41 8.46
C ASP A 415 -33.89 -1.57 7.81
N ASP A 416 -34.03 -2.64 7.01
CA ASP A 416 -35.26 -2.87 6.26
C ASP A 416 -36.47 -3.07 7.19
N LEU A 417 -36.27 -3.48 8.45
CA LEU A 417 -37.35 -3.68 9.42
C LEU A 417 -37.95 -2.36 9.94
N VAL A 418 -37.36 -1.21 9.63
CA VAL A 418 -37.98 0.10 9.86
C VAL A 418 -38.41 0.70 8.53
N SER A 419 -39.72 0.77 8.30
CA SER A 419 -40.27 1.36 7.07
C SER A 419 -40.71 2.80 7.32
N VAL A 420 -40.24 3.73 6.49
CA VAL A 420 -40.69 5.13 6.49
C VAL A 420 -41.47 5.40 5.23
N VAL A 421 -42.68 5.93 5.39
CA VAL A 421 -43.55 6.34 4.29
C VAL A 421 -43.65 7.85 4.29
N VAL A 422 -43.29 8.48 3.17
CA VAL A 422 -43.51 9.90 2.92
C VAL A 422 -44.92 10.06 2.36
N GLU A 423 -45.79 10.70 3.11
CA GLU A 423 -47.14 11.03 2.66
C GLU A 423 -47.06 12.31 1.82
N THR A 424 -47.90 12.42 0.77
CA THR A 424 -47.93 13.62 -0.10
C THR A 424 -49.04 14.56 0.37
N PRO A 425 -48.74 15.59 1.18
CA PRO A 425 -49.74 16.57 1.55
C PRO A 425 -50.06 17.50 0.38
N LYS A 426 -51.27 18.06 0.38
CA LYS A 426 -51.67 19.08 -0.61
C LYS A 426 -50.94 20.39 -0.30
N THR A 427 -50.12 20.87 -1.22
CA THR A 427 -49.55 22.22 -1.17
C THR A 427 -50.63 23.25 -1.46
N PHE A 428 -50.72 24.30 -0.64
CA PHE A 428 -51.66 25.40 -0.83
C PHE A 428 -50.90 26.71 -0.97
N GLN A 429 -51.25 27.50 -2.00
CA GLN A 429 -50.70 28.83 -2.23
C GLN A 429 -51.85 29.83 -2.30
N ARG A 430 -51.74 30.92 -1.55
CA ARG A 430 -52.73 32.00 -1.53
C ARG A 430 -52.01 33.35 -1.54
N SER A 431 -52.50 34.28 -2.35
CA SER A 431 -52.16 35.70 -2.22
C SER A 431 -53.12 36.32 -1.21
N VAL A 432 -52.61 36.97 -0.17
CA VAL A 432 -53.43 37.53 0.92
C VAL A 432 -53.62 39.03 0.70
N GLY A 433 -54.85 39.45 0.36
CA GLY A 433 -55.40 40.80 0.64
C GLY A 433 -54.89 42.01 -0.17
N LEU A 434 -55.76 43.02 -0.34
CA LEU A 434 -55.53 44.27 -1.10
C LEU A 434 -54.70 45.34 -0.35
N LEU A 435 -54.32 45.10 0.91
CA LEU A 435 -53.58 46.05 1.77
C LEU A 435 -52.14 45.59 2.10
N ASP A 436 -51.82 44.30 1.95
CA ASP A 436 -50.51 43.73 2.29
C ASP A 436 -49.94 43.01 1.06
N ASN A 437 -48.91 43.59 0.41
CA ASN A 437 -48.39 43.10 -0.89
C ASN A 437 -47.49 41.85 -0.73
N ARG A 438 -48.01 40.78 -0.12
CA ARG A 438 -47.27 39.56 0.23
C ARG A 438 -47.97 38.30 -0.33
N ASN A 439 -47.16 37.28 -0.64
CA ASN A 439 -47.59 35.92 -0.94
C ASN A 439 -47.45 35.05 0.31
N GLU A 440 -48.36 34.08 0.48
CA GLU A 440 -48.23 33.00 1.45
C GLU A 440 -48.18 31.64 0.76
N ARG A 441 -47.22 30.82 1.17
CA ARG A 441 -47.10 29.42 0.73
C ARG A 441 -47.06 28.51 1.94
N GLN A 442 -47.98 27.56 1.97
CA GLN A 442 -48.02 26.50 2.98
C GLN A 442 -47.42 25.22 2.40
N LEU A 443 -46.42 24.69 3.09
CA LEU A 443 -45.79 23.41 2.80
C LEU A 443 -45.97 22.50 4.00
N ALA A 444 -46.20 21.22 3.75
CA ALA A 444 -46.24 20.22 4.80
C ALA A 444 -45.30 19.06 4.45
N ALA A 445 -44.78 18.42 5.49
CA ALA A 445 -44.09 17.15 5.44
C ALA A 445 -44.78 16.22 6.42
N LEU A 446 -45.14 15.00 5.99
CA LEU A 446 -45.80 14.02 6.84
C LEU A 446 -45.16 12.65 6.61
N TYR A 447 -44.69 12.07 7.69
CA TYR A 447 -43.95 10.82 7.70
C TYR A 447 -44.62 9.82 8.63
N THR A 448 -44.92 8.62 8.14
CA THR A 448 -45.32 7.49 8.98
C THR A 448 -44.15 6.51 9.06
N VAL A 449 -43.64 6.29 10.27
CA VAL A 449 -42.56 5.34 10.54
C VAL A 449 -43.12 4.14 11.26
N ARG A 450 -42.86 2.94 10.76
CA ARG A 450 -43.29 1.69 11.38
C ARG A 450 -42.11 0.82 11.78
N ASN A 451 -42.13 0.37 13.03
CA ASN A 451 -41.19 -0.61 13.55
C ASN A 451 -41.71 -2.03 13.26
N ARG A 452 -40.96 -2.83 12.51
CA ARG A 452 -41.26 -4.26 12.24
C ARG A 452 -40.28 -5.20 12.94
N HIS A 453 -39.41 -4.67 13.80
CA HIS A 453 -38.63 -5.49 14.74
C HIS A 453 -39.53 -6.14 15.78
N ARG A 454 -39.00 -7.15 16.45
CA ARG A 454 -39.65 -7.83 17.58
C ARG A 454 -39.48 -7.08 18.89
N ASP A 455 -38.57 -6.11 18.93
CA ASP A 455 -38.26 -5.27 20.06
C ASP A 455 -38.53 -3.80 19.74
N ALA A 456 -38.59 -2.96 20.77
CA ALA A 456 -38.67 -1.52 20.60
C ALA A 456 -37.38 -0.97 19.96
N ILE A 457 -37.50 0.05 19.13
CA ILE A 457 -36.35 0.68 18.46
C ILE A 457 -36.40 2.20 18.60
N ASP A 458 -35.24 2.80 18.88
CA ASP A 458 -35.06 4.24 18.80
C ASP A 458 -35.01 4.67 17.33
N VAL A 459 -35.82 5.65 16.96
CA VAL A 459 -35.85 6.22 15.62
C VAL A 459 -35.39 7.67 15.67
N GLN A 460 -34.59 8.08 14.69
CA GLN A 460 -34.23 9.47 14.46
C GLN A 460 -34.61 9.92 13.05
N ILE A 461 -35.57 10.82 12.93
CA ILE A 461 -36.01 11.38 11.65
C ILE A 461 -35.43 12.78 11.49
N LEU A 462 -34.60 12.97 10.47
CA LEU A 462 -33.99 14.24 10.13
C LEU A 462 -34.82 14.97 9.08
N GLU A 463 -35.10 16.24 9.31
CA GLU A 463 -35.89 17.09 8.42
C GLU A 463 -35.19 18.43 8.21
N ALA A 464 -35.12 18.86 6.94
CA ALA A 464 -34.63 20.17 6.57
C ALA A 464 -35.80 21.16 6.55
N THR A 465 -35.69 22.19 7.38
CA THR A 465 -36.68 23.26 7.52
C THR A 465 -36.24 24.50 6.73
N PRO A 466 -37.17 25.27 6.13
CA PRO A 466 -36.82 26.49 5.43
C PRO A 466 -36.18 27.51 6.39
N VAL A 467 -34.99 28.01 6.04
CA VAL A 467 -34.31 29.08 6.77
C VAL A 467 -34.32 30.33 5.92
N SER A 468 -34.82 31.43 6.48
CA SER A 468 -34.78 32.72 5.80
C SER A 468 -33.36 33.29 5.79
N GLN A 469 -32.94 33.81 4.64
CA GLN A 469 -31.70 34.58 4.46
C GLN A 469 -31.99 36.08 4.27
N SER A 470 -33.25 36.51 4.43
CA SER A 470 -33.70 37.88 4.20
C SER A 470 -34.77 38.27 5.21
N ASP A 471 -34.69 39.49 5.73
CA ASP A 471 -35.69 40.00 6.67
C ASP A 471 -37.10 40.08 6.07
N ASP A 472 -37.21 40.11 4.73
CA ASP A 472 -38.46 40.13 3.99
C ASP A 472 -39.13 38.77 3.81
N ILE A 473 -38.46 37.69 4.19
CA ILE A 473 -39.05 36.34 4.15
C ILE A 473 -39.29 35.90 5.60
N LYS A 474 -40.56 35.70 5.95
CA LYS A 474 -40.95 35.18 7.26
C LYS A 474 -41.31 33.70 7.13
N VAL A 475 -40.67 32.86 7.94
CA VAL A 475 -40.96 31.43 8.02
C VAL A 475 -41.53 31.14 9.40
N ARG A 476 -42.72 30.54 9.45
CA ARG A 476 -43.27 29.93 10.66
C ARG A 476 -43.25 28.42 10.48
N SER A 477 -42.78 27.70 11.48
CA SER A 477 -42.68 26.24 11.44
C SER A 477 -43.36 25.64 12.66
N THR A 478 -44.26 24.68 12.42
CA THR A 478 -44.96 23.91 13.45
C THR A 478 -44.61 22.44 13.28
N PHE A 479 -44.35 21.73 14.37
CA PHE A 479 -43.94 20.33 14.33
C PHE A 479 -44.87 19.48 15.20
N THR A 480 -45.12 18.24 14.80
CA THR A 480 -45.84 17.28 15.63
C THR A 480 -45.24 15.87 15.46
N PRO A 481 -44.66 15.26 16.50
CA PRO A 481 -44.34 15.86 17.81
C PRO A 481 -43.32 17.00 17.69
N GLU A 482 -43.06 17.71 18.79
CA GLU A 482 -41.95 18.67 18.84
C GLU A 482 -40.60 17.95 18.70
N PRO A 483 -39.66 18.43 17.85
CA PRO A 483 -38.38 17.77 17.65
C PRO A 483 -37.49 17.89 18.88
N ALA A 484 -36.75 16.81 19.14
CA ALA A 484 -35.76 16.78 20.22
C ALA A 484 -34.61 17.78 20.00
N LYS A 485 -34.29 18.10 18.73
CA LYS A 485 -33.22 19.05 18.35
C LYS A 485 -33.66 19.92 17.17
N ARG A 486 -33.35 21.23 17.22
CA ARG A 486 -33.72 22.21 16.17
C ARG A 486 -32.57 22.69 15.26
N ASN A 487 -31.32 22.43 15.65
CA ASN A 487 -30.10 22.69 14.87
C ASN A 487 -29.17 21.48 14.99
N TRP A 488 -29.64 20.34 14.51
CA TRP A 488 -28.96 19.07 14.62
C TRP A 488 -27.54 19.16 14.03
N GLU A 489 -26.53 18.72 14.79
CA GLU A 489 -25.10 18.85 14.46
C GLU A 489 -24.67 20.28 14.07
N ARG A 490 -25.21 21.30 14.76
CA ARG A 490 -24.92 22.73 14.50
C ARG A 490 -25.30 23.20 13.10
N ARG A 491 -26.18 22.47 12.41
CA ARG A 491 -26.69 22.83 11.09
C ARG A 491 -27.99 23.60 11.25
N ALA A 492 -27.95 24.89 10.95
CA ALA A 492 -29.13 25.74 10.96
C ALA A 492 -30.20 25.19 10.01
N GLY A 493 -31.45 25.09 10.49
CA GLY A 493 -32.55 24.57 9.69
C GLY A 493 -32.58 23.06 9.52
N VAL A 494 -31.87 22.31 10.36
CA VAL A 494 -31.99 20.84 10.40
C VAL A 494 -32.52 20.44 11.76
N ILE A 495 -33.71 19.86 11.78
CA ILE A 495 -34.35 19.36 13.00
C ILE A 495 -34.25 17.84 13.06
N ALA A 496 -34.27 17.31 14.28
CA ALA A 496 -34.29 15.87 14.52
C ALA A 496 -35.41 15.51 15.50
N TRP A 497 -36.34 14.70 15.04
CA TRP A 497 -37.21 13.95 15.94
C TRP A 497 -36.47 12.72 16.45
N GLU A 498 -36.57 12.44 17.74
CA GLU A 498 -36.03 11.23 18.37
C GLU A 498 -37.17 10.60 19.17
N GLN A 499 -37.52 9.34 18.87
CA GLN A 499 -38.61 8.64 19.54
C GLN A 499 -38.37 7.13 19.54
N THR A 500 -38.60 6.48 20.68
CA THR A 500 -38.65 5.02 20.76
C THR A 500 -40.01 4.51 20.29
N ILE A 501 -40.02 3.61 19.31
CA ILE A 501 -41.24 3.00 18.77
C ILE A 501 -41.29 1.53 19.24
N PRO A 502 -42.33 1.09 19.97
CA PRO A 502 -42.50 -0.30 20.37
C PRO A 502 -42.56 -1.27 19.18
N ALA A 503 -42.34 -2.56 19.45
CA ALA A 503 -42.37 -3.61 18.45
C ALA A 503 -43.72 -3.65 17.71
N GLY A 504 -43.68 -3.64 16.37
CA GLY A 504 -44.88 -3.71 15.53
C GLY A 504 -45.66 -2.40 15.38
N GLU A 505 -45.36 -1.36 16.18
CA GLU A 505 -46.08 -0.09 16.21
C GLU A 505 -45.62 0.91 15.15
N SER A 506 -46.34 2.04 15.04
CA SER A 506 -46.00 3.14 14.13
C SER A 506 -46.11 4.50 14.82
N ALA A 507 -45.22 5.42 14.44
CA ALA A 507 -45.24 6.81 14.86
C ALA A 507 -45.42 7.72 13.64
N ARG A 508 -46.05 8.88 13.84
CA ARG A 508 -46.23 9.91 12.81
C ARG A 508 -45.44 11.15 13.18
N PHE A 509 -44.78 11.75 12.19
CA PHE A 509 -44.04 12.99 12.30
C PHE A 509 -44.54 13.95 11.23
N SER A 510 -44.90 15.17 11.63
CA SER A 510 -45.29 16.22 10.70
C SER A 510 -44.54 17.51 10.94
N ALA A 511 -44.27 18.23 9.86
CA ALA A 511 -43.78 19.60 9.86
C ALA A 511 -44.60 20.45 8.90
N ASP A 512 -45.18 21.53 9.41
CA ASP A 512 -45.92 22.52 8.65
C ASP A 512 -45.13 23.82 8.58
N TYR A 513 -44.98 24.35 7.37
CA TYR A 513 -44.24 25.57 7.10
C TYR A 513 -45.16 26.60 6.43
N LEU A 514 -45.31 27.76 7.06
CA LEU A 514 -45.93 28.93 6.45
C LEU A 514 -44.83 29.93 6.08
N ILE A 515 -44.66 30.15 4.78
CA ILE A 515 -43.65 31.05 4.23
C ILE A 515 -44.37 32.28 3.65
N THR A 516 -44.08 33.45 4.20
CA THR A 516 -44.61 34.75 3.77
C THR A 516 -43.49 35.56 3.12
N TYR A 517 -43.70 36.08 1.91
CA TYR A 517 -42.69 36.79 1.13
C TYR A 517 -43.32 37.89 0.23
N PRO A 518 -42.56 38.88 -0.28
CA PRO A 518 -43.12 39.94 -1.14
C PRO A 518 -43.76 39.39 -2.42
N LYS A 519 -44.86 40.01 -2.87
CA LYS A 519 -45.66 39.51 -4.01
C LYS A 519 -44.86 39.39 -5.30
N ASP A 520 -43.98 40.36 -5.56
CA ASP A 520 -43.19 40.47 -6.78
C ASP A 520 -41.80 39.80 -6.66
N ALA A 521 -41.48 39.22 -5.49
CA ALA A 521 -40.19 38.59 -5.27
C ALA A 521 -40.10 37.21 -5.95
N ARG A 522 -39.01 36.99 -6.69
CA ARG A 522 -38.62 35.66 -7.17
C ARG A 522 -37.80 34.96 -6.10
N ILE A 523 -38.38 33.95 -5.46
CA ILE A 523 -37.70 33.17 -4.41
C ILE A 523 -37.06 31.93 -5.04
N THR A 524 -35.76 31.76 -4.85
CA THR A 524 -35.04 30.53 -5.18
C THR A 524 -35.10 29.55 -4.00
N GLY A 525 -35.17 28.25 -4.28
CA GLY A 525 -35.17 27.21 -3.23
C GLY A 525 -36.53 26.83 -2.64
N LEU A 526 -37.64 27.45 -3.09
CA LEU A 526 -39.01 26.97 -2.80
C LEU A 526 -39.28 25.65 -3.55
N ARG A 527 -38.81 24.53 -3.02
CA ARG A 527 -39.09 23.18 -3.54
C ARG A 527 -40.49 22.71 -3.17
#